data_AF-T1H263-F1
#
_entry.id   AF-T1H263-F1
#
_cell.length_a   1.000
_cell.length_b   1.000
_cell.length_c   1.000
_cell.angle_alpha   90.00
_cell.angle_beta   90.00
_cell.angle_gamma   90.00
#
_symmetry.space_group_name_H-M   'P 1'
#
loop_
_entity.id
_entity.type
_entity.pdbx_description
1 polymer ?
#
loop_
_entity_poly.entity_id
_entity_poly.type
_entity_poly.pdbx_seq_one_letter_code
_entity_poly.pdbx_strand_id
1 'polypeptide(L)'
;MHLGDKRNQVTKEDLANAVLVTITNNIGSIARMSAVHEKIDKVVFVGNFLRVNPISMKLLAFAMDYWSEGEMKALFLQHEGYFGALGCLLEFNSTSHNGTSGE
;
A
#
# COMPACT_ATOMS: atom_id res chain seq x y z
N MET A 1 -17.97 -4.68 34.23
CA MET A 1 -18.22 -3.81 33.06
C MET A 1 -18.93 -4.61 31.99
N HIS A 2 -20.16 -4.24 31.63
CA HIS A 2 -20.92 -4.93 30.60
C HIS A 2 -20.47 -4.48 29.20
N LEU A 3 -20.52 -5.36 28.19
CA LEU A 3 -20.09 -5.03 26.82
C LEU A 3 -20.89 -3.86 26.21
N GLY A 4 -22.15 -3.67 26.61
CA GLY A 4 -22.99 -2.56 26.16
C GLY A 4 -22.41 -1.20 26.54
N ASP A 5 -21.91 -1.07 27.77
CA ASP A 5 -21.34 0.18 28.27
C ASP A 5 -20.06 0.54 27.51
N LYS A 6 -19.24 -0.45 27.15
CA LYS A 6 -18.02 -0.24 26.34
C LYS A 6 -18.36 0.24 24.93
N ARG A 7 -19.34 -0.37 24.27
CA ARG A 7 -19.75 0.02 22.90
C ARG A 7 -20.28 1.46 22.86
N ASN A 8 -20.99 1.88 23.90
CA ASN A 8 -21.53 3.24 24.00
C ASN A 8 -20.46 4.31 24.30
N GLN A 9 -19.27 3.90 24.76
CA GLN A 9 -18.14 4.80 25.04
C GLN A 9 -17.19 4.98 23.84
N VAL A 10 -17.31 4.15 22.80
CA VAL A 10 -16.45 4.23 21.61
C VAL A 10 -16.72 5.52 20.83
N THR A 11 -15.66 6.24 20.49
CA THR A 11 -15.78 7.47 19.69
C THR A 11 -15.67 7.19 18.19
N LYS A 12 -15.92 8.21 17.35
CA LYS A 12 -15.77 8.07 15.89
C LYS A 12 -14.30 7.93 15.49
N GLU A 13 -13.40 8.58 16.22
CA GLU A 13 -11.96 8.52 16.03
C GLU A 13 -11.43 7.11 16.32
N ASP A 14 -11.94 6.47 17.38
CA ASP A 14 -11.62 5.07 17.69
C ASP A 14 -12.03 4.14 16.54
N LEU A 15 -13.24 4.32 16.01
CA LEU A 15 -13.74 3.51 14.89
C LEU A 15 -12.93 3.78 13.62
N ALA A 16 -12.65 5.03 13.29
CA ALA A 16 -11.86 5.39 12.11
C ALA A 16 -10.45 4.80 12.18
N ASN A 17 -9.79 4.89 13.33
CA ASN A 17 -8.49 4.28 13.56
C ASN A 17 -8.55 2.75 13.49
N ALA A 18 -9.56 2.13 14.12
CA ALA A 18 -9.73 0.69 14.08
C ALA A 18 -9.92 0.17 12.64
N VAL A 19 -10.71 0.86 11.83
CA VAL A 19 -10.89 0.53 10.41
C VAL A 19 -9.57 0.72 9.65
N LEU A 20 -8.88 1.85 9.84
CA LEU A 20 -7.60 2.12 9.18
C LEU A 20 -6.57 1.03 9.48
N VAL A 21 -6.39 0.68 10.75
CA VAL A 21 -5.48 -0.38 11.21
C VAL A 21 -5.88 -1.73 10.62
N THR A 22 -7.18 -2.07 10.66
CA THR A 22 -7.69 -3.36 10.18
C THR A 22 -7.42 -3.54 8.69
N ILE A 23 -7.78 -2.55 7.87
CA ILE A 23 -7.56 -2.60 6.43
C ILE A 23 -6.06 -2.63 6.10
N THR A 24 -5.27 -1.78 6.76
CA THR A 24 -3.82 -1.72 6.52
C THR A 24 -3.13 -3.04 6.86
N ASN A 25 -3.46 -3.64 8.01
CA ASN A 25 -2.87 -4.91 8.42
C ASN A 25 -3.32 -6.07 7.53
N ASN A 26 -4.57 -6.05 7.04
CA ASN A 26 -5.04 -7.05 6.09
C ASN A 26 -4.25 -6.99 4.77
N ILE A 27 -4.03 -5.78 4.23
CA ILE A 27 -3.17 -5.56 3.05
C ILE A 27 -1.76 -6.09 3.30
N GLY A 28 -1.14 -5.73 4.44
CA GLY A 28 0.20 -6.19 4.79
C GLY A 28 0.31 -7.71 4.89
N SER A 29 -0.69 -8.37 5.48
CA SER A 29 -0.74 -9.83 5.60
C SER A 29 -0.78 -10.53 4.24
N ILE A 30 -1.67 -10.08 3.35
CA ILE A 30 -1.78 -10.63 1.99
C ILE A 30 -0.47 -10.41 1.23
N ALA A 31 0.07 -9.18 1.27
CA ALA A 31 1.31 -8.84 0.59
C ALA A 31 2.49 -9.71 1.07
N ARG A 32 2.62 -9.93 2.39
CA ARG A 32 3.63 -10.83 2.95
C ARG A 32 3.45 -12.26 2.46
N MET A 33 2.24 -12.81 2.53
CA MET A 33 1.99 -14.18 2.07
C MET A 33 2.36 -14.37 0.60
N SER A 34 1.98 -13.41 -0.25
CA SER A 34 2.36 -13.40 -1.66
C SER A 34 3.87 -13.31 -1.85
N ALA A 35 4.55 -12.41 -1.14
CA ALA A 35 6.00 -12.24 -1.25
C ALA A 35 6.78 -13.49 -0.77
N VAL A 36 6.32 -14.16 0.30
CA VAL A 36 6.89 -15.44 0.75
C VAL A 36 6.71 -16.52 -0.32
N HIS A 37 5.51 -16.62 -0.91
CA HIS A 37 5.23 -17.59 -1.96
C HIS A 37 6.13 -17.39 -3.20
N GLU A 38 6.30 -16.15 -3.64
CA GLU A 38 7.13 -15.78 -4.80
C GLU A 38 8.62 -15.64 -4.48
N LYS A 39 9.04 -15.83 -3.22
CA LYS A 39 10.42 -15.66 -2.74
C LYS A 39 10.99 -14.26 -3.01
N ILE A 40 10.18 -13.24 -2.72
CA ILE A 40 10.52 -11.82 -2.88
C ILE A 40 10.77 -11.19 -1.51
N ASP A 41 11.87 -10.44 -1.38
CA ASP A 41 12.29 -9.76 -0.14
C ASP A 41 11.87 -8.28 -0.07
N LYS A 42 11.39 -7.72 -1.19
CA LYS A 42 11.03 -6.31 -1.31
C LYS A 42 9.63 -6.14 -1.84
N VAL A 43 8.78 -5.49 -1.05
CA VAL A 43 7.40 -5.22 -1.41
C VAL A 43 7.23 -3.72 -1.57
N VAL A 44 6.93 -3.28 -2.80
CA VAL A 44 6.64 -1.88 -3.09
C VAL A 44 5.14 -1.65 -2.99
N PHE A 45 4.72 -0.77 -2.07
CA PHE A 45 3.32 -0.37 -1.94
C PHE A 45 3.08 0.92 -2.73
N VAL A 46 2.04 0.92 -3.57
CA VAL A 46 1.64 2.05 -4.42
C VAL A 46 0.12 2.27 -4.36
N GLY A 47 -0.35 3.39 -4.91
CA GLY A 47 -1.76 3.78 -4.96
C GLY A 47 -2.16 4.83 -3.93
N ASN A 48 -3.27 5.52 -4.21
CA ASN A 48 -3.70 6.70 -3.44
C ASN A 48 -4.21 6.41 -2.01
N PHE A 49 -4.35 5.15 -1.60
CA PHE A 49 -4.64 4.81 -0.20
C PHE A 49 -3.54 5.32 0.75
N LEU A 50 -2.30 5.39 0.25
CA LEU A 50 -1.14 5.85 1.02
C LEU A 50 -0.92 7.37 0.91
N ARG A 51 -1.68 8.05 0.05
CA ARG A 51 -1.53 9.50 -0.21
C ARG A 51 -1.80 10.29 1.08
N VAL A 52 -0.77 10.97 1.57
CA VAL A 52 -0.82 11.74 2.84
C VAL A 52 -1.25 10.84 4.02
N ASN A 53 -0.92 9.55 3.98
CA ASN A 53 -1.28 8.58 5.01
C ASN A 53 -0.05 7.91 5.63
N PRO A 54 0.77 8.66 6.41
CA PRO A 54 1.96 8.12 7.04
C PRO A 54 1.65 7.07 8.12
N ILE A 55 0.41 7.04 8.63
CA ILE A 55 -0.02 6.04 9.62
C ILE A 55 -0.03 4.66 8.97
N SER A 56 -0.72 4.52 7.83
CA SER A 56 -0.75 3.24 7.11
C SER A 56 0.62 2.84 6.58
N MET A 57 1.43 3.78 6.08
CA MET A 57 2.79 3.48 5.61
C MET A 57 3.65 2.88 6.74
N LYS A 58 3.61 3.47 7.94
CA LYS A 58 4.35 2.97 9.10
C LYS A 58 3.83 1.60 9.56
N LEU A 59 2.50 1.41 9.56
CA LEU A 59 1.89 0.12 9.91
C LEU A 59 2.32 -0.98 8.93
N LEU A 60 2.31 -0.71 7.63
CA LEU A 60 2.80 -1.64 6.62
C LEU A 60 4.28 -1.94 6.84
N ALA A 61 5.13 -0.92 6.98
CA ALA A 61 6.56 -1.11 7.21
C ALA A 61 6.83 -1.99 8.45
N PHE A 62 6.14 -1.69 9.55
CA PHE A 62 6.23 -2.48 10.77
C PHE A 62 5.74 -3.92 10.58
N ALA A 63 4.58 -4.13 9.94
CA ALA A 63 4.02 -5.45 9.73
C ALA A 63 4.92 -6.32 8.84
N MET A 64 5.52 -5.74 7.79
CA MET A 64 6.45 -6.45 6.91
C MET A 64 7.71 -6.86 7.67
N ASP A 65 8.33 -5.93 8.39
CA ASP A 65 9.58 -6.17 9.13
C ASP A 65 9.36 -7.18 10.28
N TYR A 66 8.36 -6.93 11.12
CA TYR A 66 8.08 -7.75 12.30
C TYR A 66 7.69 -9.19 11.96
N TRP A 67 6.80 -9.39 10.97
CA TRP A 67 6.37 -10.75 10.61
C TRP A 67 7.35 -11.49 9.71
N SER A 68 8.35 -10.82 9.13
CA SER A 68 9.41 -11.45 8.35
C SER A 68 10.72 -11.59 9.11
N GLU A 69 10.75 -11.24 10.41
CA GLU A 69 11.98 -11.20 11.21
C GLU A 69 13.08 -10.34 10.56
N GLY A 70 12.68 -9.28 9.85
CA GLY A 70 13.58 -8.34 9.16
C GLY A 70 14.02 -8.76 7.75
N GLU A 71 13.59 -9.93 7.26
CA GLU A 71 13.94 -10.40 5.92
C GLU A 71 13.23 -9.61 4.80
N MET A 72 12.05 -9.06 5.08
CA MET A 72 11.20 -8.40 4.08
C MET A 72 11.05 -6.90 4.34
N LYS A 73 11.30 -6.10 3.29
CA LYS A 73 11.23 -4.63 3.37
C LYS A 73 10.03 -4.07 2.61
N ALA A 74 9.28 -3.20 3.29
CA ALA A 74 8.29 -2.34 2.65
C ALA A 74 8.97 -1.13 2.02
N LEU A 75 8.66 -0.86 0.76
CA LEU A 75 9.14 0.30 0.00
C LEU A 75 7.96 1.17 -0.41
N PHE A 76 8.19 2.49 -0.45
CA PHE A 76 7.19 3.50 -0.80
C PHE A 76 7.77 4.48 -1.81
N LEU A 77 6.92 5.06 -2.64
CA LEU A 77 7.31 5.92 -3.75
C LEU A 77 6.59 7.26 -3.66
N GLN A 78 7.32 8.37 -3.84
CA GLN A 78 6.75 9.72 -3.73
C GLN A 78 5.56 9.97 -4.69
N HIS A 79 5.56 9.31 -5.85
CA HIS A 79 4.51 9.41 -6.87
C HIS A 79 3.65 8.13 -6.97
N GLU A 80 3.44 7.46 -5.83
CA GLU A 80 2.66 6.22 -5.67
C GLU A 80 1.32 6.16 -6.42
N GLY A 81 0.63 7.29 -6.62
CA GLY A 81 -0.67 7.34 -7.28
C GLY A 81 -0.66 7.50 -8.80
N TYR A 82 0.50 7.73 -9.43
CA TYR A 82 0.56 8.26 -10.80
C TYR A 82 1.12 7.29 -11.85
N PHE A 83 1.61 6.12 -11.46
CA PHE A 83 2.28 5.19 -12.38
C PHE A 83 1.39 4.73 -13.55
N GLY A 84 0.09 4.54 -13.33
CA GLY A 84 -0.85 4.18 -14.40
C GLY A 84 -0.96 5.28 -15.46
N ALA A 85 -1.13 6.54 -15.04
CA ALA A 85 -1.21 7.68 -15.95
C ALA A 85 0.12 7.91 -16.68
N LEU A 86 1.24 7.76 -15.98
CA LEU A 86 2.57 7.84 -16.58
C LEU A 86 2.79 6.76 -17.63
N GLY A 87 2.35 5.52 -17.36
CA GLY A 87 2.40 4.42 -18.32
C GLY A 87 1.66 4.74 -19.62
N CYS A 88 0.45 5.29 -19.55
CA CYS A 88 -0.30 5.71 -20.74
C CYS A 88 0.42 6.79 -21.55
N LEU A 89 1.05 7.76 -20.87
CA LEU A 89 1.81 8.82 -21.54
C LEU A 89 3.05 8.27 -22.26
N LEU A 90 3.78 7.36 -21.61
CA LEU A 90 4.96 6.72 -22.21
C LEU A 90 4.60 5.92 -23.47
N GLU A 91 3.48 5.21 -23.44
CA GLU A 91 2.98 4.45 -24.59
C GLU A 91 2.59 5.39 -25.75
N PHE A 92 1.89 6.49 -25.45
CA PHE A 92 1.53 7.49 -26.45
C PHE A 92 2.76 8.11 -27.14
N ASN A 93 3.81 8.43 -26.37
CA ASN A 93 5.03 8.98 -26.93
C ASN A 93 5.79 7.95 -27.78
N SER A 94 5.80 6.69 -27.37
CA SER A 94 6.51 5.61 -28.08
C SER A 94 5.84 5.29 -29.43
N THR A 95 4.51 5.28 -29.46
CA THR A 95 3.73 5.13 -30.71
C THR A 95 3.88 6.33 -31.64
N SER A 96 3.98 7.55 -31.10
CA SER A 96 4.22 8.76 -31.89
C SER A 96 5.60 8.79 -32.55
N HIS A 97 6.64 8.22 -31.92
CA HIS A 97 7.98 8.15 -32.51
C HIS A 97 8.10 7.08 -33.60
N ASN A 98 7.44 5.93 -33.47
CA ASN A 98 7.45 4.87 -34.49
C ASN A 98 6.72 5.26 -35.79
N GLY A 99 5.85 6.28 -35.76
CA GLY A 99 5.18 6.82 -36.94
C GLY A 99 5.99 7.82 -37.77
N THR A 100 7.19 8.23 -37.32
CA THR A 100 8.03 9.23 -38.01
C THR A 100 9.31 8.67 -38.62
N SER A 101 9.49 7.34 -38.60
CA SER A 101 10.66 6.64 -39.17
C SER A 101 10.36 5.97 -40.52
N GLY A 102 9.22 6.29 -41.14
CA GLY A 102 8.69 5.61 -42.32
C GLY A 102 8.32 6.52 -43.50
N GLU A 103 8.85 7.74 -43.55
CA GLU A 103 8.86 8.60 -44.75
C GLU A 103 10.26 9.15 -45.02
#